data_AF-A0A562IML9-F1
#
_entry.id   AF-A0A562IML9-F1
#
_cell.length_a   1.000
_cell.length_b   1.000
_cell.length_c   1.000
_cell.angle_alpha   90.00
_cell.angle_beta   90.00
_cell.angle_gamma   90.00
#
_symmetry.space_group_name_H-M   'P 1'
#
loop_
_entity.id
_entity.type
_entity.pdbx_description
1 polymer ?
#
loop_
_entity_poly.entity_id
_entity_poly.type
_entity_poly.pdbx_seq_one_letter_code
_entity_poly.pdbx_strand_id
1 'polypeptide(L)'
;MTGAELRAVELRRPGWGRKGYRTEEVDEFLTRAAEALDALGAGRRPGLSPEDVHDVVFRKPPFGRGRGYDEDQVDDLLDRVEAALRGGRPAGGIELNGRPLDG
;
A
#
# COMPACT_ATOMS: atom_id res chain seq x y z
N MET A 1 0.12 1.78 -11.15
CA MET A 1 0.16 2.52 -9.89
C MET A 1 1.28 3.54 -9.97
N THR A 2 0.99 4.82 -9.74
CA THR A 2 1.97 5.92 -9.58
C THR A 2 2.09 6.30 -8.11
N GLY A 3 3.10 7.09 -7.73
CA GLY A 3 3.23 7.57 -6.35
C GLY A 3 2.08 8.49 -5.94
N ALA A 4 1.50 9.26 -6.87
CA ALA A 4 0.31 10.06 -6.60
C ALA A 4 -0.93 9.19 -6.33
N GLU A 5 -1.12 8.12 -7.10
CA GLU A 5 -2.20 7.15 -6.90
C GLU A 5 -2.07 6.45 -5.53
N LEU A 6 -0.84 6.07 -5.13
CA LEU A 6 -0.60 5.43 -3.84
C LEU A 6 -0.96 6.35 -2.66
N ARG A 7 -0.62 7.64 -2.74
CA ARG A 7 -0.95 8.63 -1.69
C ARG A 7 -2.45 8.93 -1.59
N ALA A 8 -3.21 8.67 -2.66
CA ALA A 8 -4.67 8.84 -2.68
C ALA A 8 -5.43 7.62 -2.13
N VAL A 9 -4.75 6.51 -1.84
CA VAL A 9 -5.39 5.32 -1.27
C VAL A 9 -5.81 5.59 0.17
N GLU A 10 -7.11 5.50 0.44
CA GLU A 10 -7.64 5.53 1.79
C GLU A 10 -7.72 4.11 2.37
N LEU A 11 -6.81 3.80 3.31
CA LEU A 11 -6.88 2.56 4.07
C LEU A 11 -7.97 2.65 5.13
N ARG A 12 -8.90 1.69 5.12
CA ARG A 12 -9.98 1.67 6.11
C ARG A 12 -9.51 1.10 7.44
N ARG A 13 -10.03 1.65 8.54
CA ARG A 13 -9.93 1.01 9.87
C ARG A 13 -10.88 -0.20 9.89
N PRO A 14 -10.45 -1.38 10.38
CA PRO A 14 -11.26 -2.58 10.32
C PRO A 14 -12.53 -2.44 11.16
N GLY A 15 -13.59 -3.10 10.68
CA GLY A 15 -14.81 -3.36 11.43
C GLY A 15 -14.55 -4.18 12.70
N TRP A 16 -15.59 -4.37 13.53
CA TRP A 16 -15.42 -4.98 14.84
C TRP A 16 -14.88 -6.42 14.82
N GLY A 17 -13.63 -6.62 15.28
CA GLY A 17 -13.05 -7.94 15.56
C GLY A 17 -11.81 -8.37 14.77
N ARG A 18 -11.31 -7.55 13.81
CA ARG A 18 -10.10 -7.91 13.03
C ARG A 18 -8.82 -7.32 13.62
N LYS A 19 -7.71 -8.06 13.44
CA LYS A 19 -6.34 -7.60 13.74
C LYS A 19 -5.94 -6.59 12.65
N GLY A 20 -5.09 -5.63 13.01
CA GLY A 20 -4.66 -4.60 12.08
C GLY A 20 -3.17 -4.32 12.21
N TYR A 21 -2.56 -3.75 11.18
CA TYR A 21 -1.19 -3.26 11.24
C TYR A 21 -1.12 -1.86 11.83
N ARG A 22 -0.01 -1.53 12.50
CA ARG A 22 0.19 -0.22 13.08
C ARG A 22 0.17 0.86 12.00
N THR A 23 -0.77 1.79 12.14
CA THR A 23 -1.03 2.85 11.14
C THR A 23 0.22 3.65 10.81
N GLU A 24 1.00 4.03 11.82
CA GLU A 24 2.20 4.84 11.61
C GLU A 24 3.29 4.13 10.80
N GLU A 25 3.44 2.80 10.98
CA GLU A 25 4.47 2.02 10.28
C GLU A 25 4.07 1.81 8.81
N VAL A 26 2.78 1.60 8.57
CA VAL A 26 2.21 1.51 7.22
C VAL A 26 2.29 2.86 6.52
N ASP A 27 1.88 3.96 7.16
CA ASP A 27 1.89 5.30 6.57
C ASP A 27 3.31 5.73 6.17
N GLU A 28 4.31 5.47 7.04
CA GLU A 28 5.72 5.75 6.74
C GLU A 28 6.20 4.93 5.55
N PHE A 29 5.87 3.64 5.51
CA PHE A 29 6.26 2.77 4.40
C PHE A 29 5.61 3.20 3.08
N LEU A 30 4.30 3.49 3.08
CA LEU A 30 3.58 3.97 1.91
C LEU A 30 4.13 5.29 1.37
N THR A 31 4.62 6.16 2.25
CA THR A 31 5.30 7.40 1.86
C THR A 31 6.57 7.10 1.06
N ARG A 32 7.42 6.20 1.55
CA ARG A 32 8.67 5.79 0.86
C ARG A 32 8.38 5.05 -0.45
N ALA A 33 7.38 4.18 -0.46
CA ALA A 33 6.93 3.48 -1.66
C ALA A 33 6.44 4.47 -2.73
N ALA A 34 5.72 5.51 -2.33
CA ALA A 34 5.25 6.53 -3.27
C ALA A 34 6.41 7.32 -3.88
N GLU A 35 7.42 7.68 -3.08
CA GLU A 35 8.65 8.30 -3.57
C GLU A 35 9.44 7.41 -4.53
N ALA A 36 9.50 6.10 -4.25
CA ALA A 36 10.14 5.13 -5.14
C ALA A 36 9.42 5.04 -6.49
N LEU A 37 8.09 5.00 -6.50
CA LEU A 37 7.29 5.03 -7.73
C LEU A 37 7.46 6.34 -8.51
N ASP A 38 7.53 7.49 -7.84
CA ASP A 38 7.79 8.78 -8.49
C ASP A 38 9.20 8.83 -9.09
N ALA A 39 10.20 8.27 -8.41
CA ALA A 39 11.56 8.15 -8.94
C ALA A 39 11.59 7.25 -10.18
N LEU A 40 10.93 6.09 -10.13
CA LEU A 40 10.84 5.16 -11.26
C LEU A 40 10.14 5.80 -12.47
N GLY A 41 9.02 6.49 -12.25
CA GLY A 41 8.30 7.22 -13.32
C GLY A 41 9.12 8.36 -13.94
N ALA A 42 10.03 8.95 -13.19
CA ALA A 42 10.99 9.95 -13.67
C ALA A 42 12.25 9.33 -14.32
N GLY A 43 12.32 8.01 -14.49
CA GLY A 43 13.48 7.31 -15.02
C GLY A 43 14.70 7.31 -14.09
N ARG A 44 14.50 7.60 -12.80
CA ARG A 44 15.54 7.56 -11.77
C ARG A 44 15.53 6.22 -11.07
N ARG A 45 16.66 5.87 -10.43
CA ARG A 45 16.74 4.67 -9.59
C ARG A 45 15.82 4.85 -8.36
N PRO A 46 14.86 3.94 -8.13
CA PRO A 46 14.00 4.01 -6.95
C PRO A 46 14.81 3.73 -5.67
N GLY A 47 14.41 4.37 -4.57
CA GLY A 47 14.99 4.14 -3.24
C GLY A 47 14.45 2.90 -2.52
N LEU A 48 13.49 2.21 -3.12
CA LEU A 48 12.84 1.01 -2.60
C LEU A 48 12.68 0.00 -3.74
N SER A 49 13.10 -1.24 -3.51
CA SER A 49 13.02 -2.32 -4.49
C SER A 49 11.74 -3.14 -4.31
N PRO A 50 11.28 -3.89 -5.34
CA PRO A 50 10.18 -4.82 -5.17
C PRO A 50 10.40 -5.83 -4.04
N GLU A 51 11.65 -6.27 -3.84
CA GLU A 51 12.02 -7.21 -2.79
C GLU A 51 11.83 -6.59 -1.40
N ASP A 52 12.17 -5.30 -1.23
CA ASP A 52 11.92 -4.56 0.01
C ASP A 52 10.42 -4.44 0.33
N VAL A 53 9.55 -4.42 -0.69
CA VAL A 53 8.08 -4.44 -0.51
C VAL A 53 7.60 -5.81 -0.07
N HIS A 54 8.13 -6.87 -0.67
CA HIS A 54 7.76 -8.24 -0.34
C HIS A 54 8.18 -8.65 1.08
N ASP A 55 9.37 -8.22 1.50
CA ASP A 55 9.97 -8.60 2.78
C ASP A 55 9.54 -7.72 3.97
N VAL A 56 8.73 -6.67 3.74
CA VAL A 56 8.30 -5.76 4.80
C VAL A 56 7.39 -6.48 5.80
N VAL A 57 7.63 -6.25 7.10
CA VAL A 57 6.79 -6.80 8.18
C VAL A 57 6.32 -5.68 9.08
N PHE A 58 5.01 -5.43 9.10
CA PHE A 58 4.41 -4.44 9.97
C PHE A 58 4.04 -5.02 11.34
N ARG A 59 4.26 -4.23 12.40
CA ARG A 59 3.90 -4.63 13.76
C ARG A 59 2.41 -4.47 14.02
N LYS A 60 1.90 -5.30 14.93
CA LYS A 60 0.54 -5.16 15.47
C LYS A 60 0.48 -4.00 16.47
N PRO A 61 -0.62 -3.24 16.52
CA PRO A 61 -0.79 -2.16 17.49
C PRO A 61 -0.77 -2.73 18.91
N PRO A 62 -0.25 -1.96 19.88
CA PRO A 62 -0.28 -2.35 21.29
C PRO A 62 -1.73 -2.52 21.77
N PHE A 63 -1.95 -3.46 22.67
CA PHE A 63 -3.26 -3.73 23.27
C PHE A 63 -3.94 -2.42 23.72
N GLY A 64 -5.18 -2.19 23.26
CA GLY A 64 -6.02 -1.07 23.70
C GLY A 64 -5.93 0.23 22.89
N ARG A 65 -5.06 0.37 21.88
CA ARG A 65 -4.95 1.62 21.06
C ARG A 65 -5.77 1.64 19.76
N GLY A 66 -6.85 0.86 19.71
CA GLY A 66 -7.68 0.72 18.52
C GLY A 66 -7.21 -0.38 17.58
N ARG A 67 -7.97 -0.57 16.49
CA ARG A 67 -7.63 -1.51 15.42
C ARG A 67 -6.89 -0.68 14.38
N GLY A 68 -5.65 -1.05 14.07
CA GLY A 68 -4.82 -0.36 13.08
C GLY A 68 -5.41 -0.43 11.66
N TYR A 69 -4.61 -0.39 10.60
CA TYR A 69 -5.16 -0.67 9.27
C TYR A 69 -5.51 -2.15 9.11
N ASP A 70 -6.55 -2.45 8.34
CA ASP A 70 -6.92 -3.85 8.03
C ASP A 70 -5.78 -4.55 7.29
N GLU A 71 -5.33 -5.69 7.81
CA GLU A 71 -4.16 -6.42 7.30
C GLU A 71 -4.35 -6.79 5.82
N ASP A 72 -5.53 -7.30 5.44
CA ASP A 72 -5.81 -7.72 4.06
C ASP A 72 -5.74 -6.53 3.08
N GLN A 73 -6.26 -5.36 3.46
CA GLN A 73 -6.16 -4.16 2.61
C GLN A 73 -4.73 -3.64 2.44
N VAL A 74 -3.90 -3.77 3.48
CA VAL A 74 -2.50 -3.37 3.42
C VAL A 74 -1.73 -4.34 2.54
N ASP A 75 -1.91 -5.65 2.74
CA ASP A 75 -1.24 -6.69 1.96
C ASP A 75 -1.62 -6.57 0.46
N ASP A 76 -2.92 -6.41 0.14
CA ASP A 76 -3.40 -6.18 -1.24
C ASP A 76 -2.80 -4.92 -1.88
N LEU A 77 -2.51 -3.90 -1.08
CA LEU A 77 -1.87 -2.67 -1.56
C LEU A 77 -0.39 -2.88 -1.83
N LEU A 78 0.31 -3.59 -0.94
CA LEU A 78 1.73 -3.92 -1.11
C LEU A 78 1.97 -4.72 -2.40
N ASP A 79 1.12 -5.71 -2.70
CA ASP A 79 1.21 -6.49 -3.95
C ASP A 79 1.14 -5.59 -5.20
N ARG A 80 0.31 -4.55 -5.17
CA ARG A 80 0.18 -3.59 -6.30
C ARG A 80 1.40 -2.69 -6.41
N VAL A 81 1.95 -2.26 -5.28
CA VAL A 81 3.19 -1.47 -5.23
C VAL A 81 4.35 -2.29 -5.77
N GLU A 82 4.48 -3.54 -5.32
CA GLU A 82 5.50 -4.48 -5.78
C GLU A 82 5.42 -4.66 -7.31
N ALA A 83 4.23 -4.98 -7.83
CA ALA A 83 4.00 -5.14 -9.26
C ALA A 83 4.38 -3.88 -10.06
N ALA A 84 4.05 -2.70 -9.55
CA ALA A 84 4.38 -1.43 -10.18
C ALA A 84 5.89 -1.15 -10.18
N LEU A 85 6.60 -1.46 -9.09
CA LEU A 85 8.06 -1.35 -9.02
C LEU A 85 8.78 -2.34 -9.95
N ARG A 86 8.20 -3.52 -10.19
CA ARG A 86 8.69 -4.48 -11.19
C ARG A 86 8.48 -4.03 -12.65
N GLY A 87 7.83 -2.89 -12.87
CA GLY A 87 7.51 -2.39 -14.21
C GLY A 87 6.26 -3.03 -14.82
N GLY A 88 5.55 -3.85 -14.07
CA GLY A 88 4.23 -4.36 -14.46
C GLY A 88 3.16 -3.29 -14.29
N ARG A 89 2.35 -3.03 -15.31
CA ARG A 89 0.99 -2.56 -15.02
C ARG A 89 0.29 -3.71 -14.30
N PRO A 90 -0.32 -3.50 -13.13
CA PRO A 90 -1.02 -4.58 -12.42
C PRO A 90 -2.06 -5.17 -13.38
N ALA A 91 -1.91 -6.45 -13.69
CA ALA A 91 -2.86 -7.17 -14.52
C ALA A 91 -4.11 -7.41 -13.66
N GLY A 92 -5.18 -6.67 -13.93
CA GLY A 92 -6.49 -6.90 -13.32
C GLY A 92 -6.78 -5.98 -12.14
N GLY A 93 -7.75 -5.11 -12.34
CA GLY A 93 -8.37 -4.35 -11.26
C GLY A 93 -9.05 -5.30 -10.28
N ILE A 94 -8.80 -5.05 -8.99
CA ILE A 94 -9.73 -5.46 -7.93
C ILE A 94 -10.16 -4.18 -7.22
N GLU A 95 -11.46 -3.99 -7.25
CA GLU A 95 -12.26 -2.83 -6.89
C GLU A 95 -11.91 -2.31 -5.50
N LEU A 96 -11.20 -1.17 -5.42
CA LEU A 96 -11.17 -0.38 -4.20
C LEU A 96 -12.39 0.56 -4.26
N ASN A 97 -13.43 0.21 -3.50
CA ASN A 97 -14.65 1.01 -3.27
C ASN A 97 -15.71 1.06 -4.40
N GLY A 98 -15.97 -0.05 -5.11
CA GLY A 98 -17.28 -0.32 -5.72
C GLY A 98 -17.93 0.77 -6.57
N ARG A 99 -17.17 1.61 -7.28
CA ARG A 99 -17.71 2.52 -8.30
C ARG A 99 -16.85 2.52 -9.57
N PRO A 100 -17.44 2.26 -10.74
CA PRO A 100 -16.76 2.43 -12.02
C PRO A 100 -16.58 3.92 -12.32
N LEU A 101 -15.42 4.28 -12.89
CA LEU A 101 -15.08 5.63 -13.36
C LEU A 101 -15.21 5.75 -14.88
N ASP A 102 -15.99 4.88 -15.52
CA ASP A 102 -16.27 4.95 -16.95
C ASP A 102 -17.78 4.90 -17.17
N GLY A 103 -18.31 6.02 -17.64
CA GLY A 103 -19.65 6.20 -18.20
C GLY A 103 -19.56 7.10 -19.41
#